data_AF-A0A3N8HVZ5-F1
#
_entry.id   AF-A0A3N8HVZ5-F1
#
_cell.length_a   1.000
_cell.length_b   1.000
_cell.length_c   1.000
_cell.angle_alpha   90.00
_cell.angle_beta   90.00
_cell.angle_gamma   90.00
#
_symmetry.space_group_name_H-M   'P 1'
#
loop_
_entity.id
_entity.type
_entity.pdbx_description
1 polymer ?
#
loop_
_entity_poly.entity_id
_entity_poly.type
_entity_poly.pdbx_seq_one_letter_code
_entity_poly.pdbx_strand_id
1 'polypeptide(L)' 'MDESSADSTTTTRELLIEDLADFGIGAGVLATPPELTSPARTAESDLAEAAAMHVLRPLLRDLSKRRFQFR' A
#
# COMPACT_ATOMS: atom_id res chain seq x y z
N MET A 1 -4.18 -31.53 43.94
CA MET A 1 -3.98 -31.45 42.49
C MET A 1 -4.34 -30.03 42.13
N ASP A 2 -3.33 -29.16 42.07
CA ASP A 2 -3.51 -27.78 41.64
C ASP A 2 -3.63 -27.79 40.11
N GLU A 3 -4.85 -27.63 39.61
CA GLU A 3 -5.06 -27.13 38.26
C GLU A 3 -4.62 -25.66 38.28
N SER A 4 -3.34 -25.44 37.99
CA SER A 4 -2.85 -24.14 37.57
C SER A 4 -3.54 -23.82 36.24
N SER A 5 -4.72 -23.22 36.32
CA SER A 5 -5.35 -22.52 35.21
C SER A 5 -4.32 -21.50 34.74
N ALA A 6 -3.65 -21.84 33.64
CA ALA A 6 -2.88 -20.90 32.85
C ALA A 6 -3.91 -19.93 32.28
N ASP A 7 -4.27 -18.93 33.10
CA ASP A 7 -5.00 -17.75 32.69
C ASP A 7 -4.05 -16.96 31.80
N SER A 8 -3.96 -17.40 30.54
CA SER A 8 -3.33 -16.62 29.50
C SER A 8 -4.21 -15.40 29.34
N THR A 9 -3.83 -14.31 29.99
CA THR A 9 -4.42 -12.99 29.76
C THR A 9 -4.13 -12.58 28.33
N THR A 10 -4.88 -13.13 27.38
CA THR A 10 -4.80 -12.77 25.98
C THR A 10 -5.14 -11.30 25.90
N THR A 11 -4.13 -10.51 25.57
CA THR A 11 -4.26 -9.07 25.56
C THR A 11 -5.14 -8.65 24.37
N THR A 12 -5.82 -7.51 24.48
CA THR A 12 -6.59 -6.96 23.34
C THR A 12 -5.74 -6.81 22.07
N ARG A 13 -4.43 -6.61 22.24
CA ARG A 13 -3.46 -6.57 21.14
C ARG A 13 -3.37 -7.91 20.41
N GLU A 14 -3.33 -9.02 21.13
CA GLU A 14 -3.21 -10.36 20.54
C GLU A 14 -4.46 -10.74 19.76
N LEU A 15 -5.65 -10.44 20.29
CA LEU A 15 -6.92 -10.64 19.59
C LEU A 15 -6.98 -9.84 18.28
N LEU A 16 -6.54 -8.58 18.29
CA LEU A 16 -6.50 -7.75 17.08
C LEU A 16 -5.51 -8.28 16.03
N ILE A 17 -4.39 -8.88 16.46
CA ILE A 17 -3.41 -9.48 15.54
C ILE A 17 -4.02 -10.72 14.87
N GLU A 18 -4.74 -11.53 15.63
CA GLU A 18 -5.43 -12.73 15.14
C GLU A 18 -6.55 -12.37 14.15
N ASP A 19 -7.39 -11.38 14.48
CA ASP A 19 -8.42 -10.88 13.57
C ASP A 19 -7.81 -10.39 12.24
N LEU A 20 -6.74 -9.60 12.29
CA LEU A 20 -6.07 -9.10 11.09
C LEU A 20 -5.49 -10.25 10.24
N ALA A 21 -4.96 -11.29 10.89
CA ALA A 21 -4.46 -12.48 10.21
C ALA A 21 -5.59 -13.25 9.51
N ASP A 22 -6.76 -13.39 10.16
CA ASP A 22 -7.95 -14.02 9.57
C ASP A 22 -8.48 -13.24 8.36
N PHE A 23 -8.36 -11.92 8.36
CA PHE A 23 -8.65 -11.07 7.20
C PHE A 23 -7.56 -11.10 6.11
N GLY A 24 -6.48 -11.87 6.31
CA GLY A 24 -5.34 -11.96 5.38
C GLY A 24 -4.46 -10.70 5.36
N ILE A 25 -4.67 -9.78 6.29
CA ILE A 25 -3.89 -8.54 6.41
C ILE A 25 -2.57 -8.89 7.10
N GLY A 26 -1.46 -8.69 6.41
CA GLY A 26 -0.12 -9.06 6.90
C GLY A 26 0.47 -10.30 6.24
N ALA A 27 -0.35 -11.13 5.57
CA ALA A 27 0.15 -12.29 4.81
C ALA A 27 1.14 -11.87 3.70
N GLY A 28 0.89 -10.71 3.08
CA GLY A 28 1.79 -10.11 2.08
C GLY A 28 3.08 -9.51 2.64
N VAL A 29 3.23 -9.37 3.97
CA VAL A 29 4.44 -8.81 4.59
C VAL A 29 5.59 -9.82 4.58
N LEU A 30 5.27 -11.11 4.64
CA LEU A 30 6.24 -12.20 4.53
C LEU A 30 6.39 -12.72 3.10
N ALA A 31 5.49 -12.32 2.20
CA ALA A 31 5.61 -12.64 0.79
C ALA A 31 6.79 -11.87 0.19
N THR A 32 7.57 -12.53 -0.66
CA THR A 32 8.55 -11.85 -1.49
C THR A 32 7.82 -10.74 -2.26
N PRO A 33 8.31 -9.49 -2.22
CA PRO A 33 7.72 -8.43 -3.02
C PRO A 33 7.67 -8.88 -4.48
N PRO A 34 6.57 -8.62 -5.19
CA PRO A 34 6.50 -8.99 -6.60
C PRO A 34 7.66 -8.30 -7.33
N GLU A 35 8.34 -9.04 -8.20
CA GLU A 35 9.31 -8.44 -9.10
C GLU A 35 8.57 -7.47 -10.02
N LEU A 36 8.75 -6.18 -9.76
CA LEU A 36 8.27 -5.13 -10.63
C LEU A 36 9.25 -5.03 -11.80
N THR A 37 8.86 -5.59 -12.95
CA THR A 37 9.59 -5.38 -14.19
C THR A 37 8.93 -4.25 -14.98
N SER A 38 9.71 -3.24 -15.30
CA SER A 38 9.32 -2.25 -16.30
C SER A 38 9.76 -2.77 -17.67
N PRO A 39 8.87 -2.76 -18.68
CA PRO A 39 9.29 -3.10 -20.04
C PRO A 39 10.42 -2.16 -20.49
N ALA A 40 11.28 -2.66 -21.39
CA ALA A 40 12.38 -1.86 -21.91
C ALA A 40 11.86 -0.56 -22.54
N ARG A 41 12.52 0.55 -22.23
CA ARG A 41 12.20 1.87 -22.78
C ARG A 41 12.45 1.89 -24.29
N THR A 42 11.47 2.28 -25.07
CA THR A 42 11.56 2.45 -26.53
C THR A 42 11.23 3.88 -26.94
N ALA A 43 11.59 4.26 -28.17
CA ALA A 43 11.24 5.58 -28.71
C ALA A 43 9.71 5.81 -28.74
N GLU A 44 8.92 4.77 -29.00
CA GLU A 44 7.46 4.81 -28.95
C GLU A 44 6.95 5.03 -27.52
N SER A 45 7.60 4.40 -26.53
CA SER A 45 7.27 4.62 -25.11
C SER A 45 7.55 6.06 -24.68
N ASP A 46 8.62 6.67 -25.22
CA ASP A 46 8.96 8.08 -24.95
C ASP A 46 7.95 9.04 -25.56
N LEU A 47 7.49 8.75 -26.79
CA LEU A 47 6.45 9.54 -27.44
C LEU A 47 5.12 9.42 -26.70
N ALA A 48 4.76 8.21 -26.26
CA ALA A 48 3.55 7.98 -25.47
C ALA A 48 3.62 8.69 -24.10
N GLU A 49 4.77 8.64 -23.42
CA GLU A 49 5.02 9.37 -22.18
C GLU A 49 4.86 10.88 -22.40
N ALA A 50 5.50 11.44 -23.44
CA ALA A 50 5.42 12.86 -23.76
C ALA A 50 3.98 13.31 -24.06
N ALA A 51 3.22 12.51 -24.82
CA ALA A 51 1.82 12.78 -25.12
C ALA A 51 0.94 12.73 -23.85
N ALA A 52 1.13 11.72 -23.00
CA ALA A 52 0.42 11.62 -21.73
C ALA A 52 0.74 12.82 -20.82
N MET A 53 2.01 13.20 -20.72
CA MET A 53 2.44 14.34 -19.91
C MET A 53 1.93 15.68 -20.43
N HIS A 54 1.71 15.82 -21.74
CA HIS A 54 1.07 17.02 -22.30
C HIS A 54 -0.34 17.23 -21.72
N VAL A 55 -1.10 16.15 -21.56
CA VAL A 55 -2.46 16.17 -20.98
C VAL A 55 -2.42 16.30 -19.45
N LEU A 56 -1.53 15.56 -18.79
CA LEU A 56 -1.51 15.47 -17.32
C LEU A 56 -0.94 16.72 -16.64
N ARG A 57 0.05 17.39 -17.22
CA ARG A 57 0.71 18.56 -16.62
C ARG A 57 -0.26 19.67 -16.16
N PRO A 58 -1.22 20.15 -16.98
CA PRO A 58 -2.16 21.16 -16.51
C PRO A 58 -3.06 20.66 -15.36
N LEU A 59 -3.50 19.40 -15.41
CA LEU A 59 -4.36 18.80 -14.37
C LEU A 59 -3.62 18.66 -13.04
N LEU A 60 -2.39 18.17 -13.08
CA LEU A 60 -1.53 18.06 -11.89
C LEU A 60 -1.22 19.43 -11.29
N ARG A 61 -1.03 20.45 -12.14
CA ARG A 61 -0.82 21.83 -11.71
C ARG A 61 -2.05 22.41 -11.01
N ASP A 62 -3.25 22.10 -11.49
CA ASP A 62 -4.48 22.59 -10.86
C ASP A 62 -4.78 21.85 -9.56
N LEU A 63 -4.49 20.54 -9.51
CA LEU A 63 -4.60 19.74 -8.29
C LEU A 63 -3.64 20.23 -7.21
N SER A 64 -2.38 20.53 -7.58
CA SER A 64 -1.38 21.03 -6.62
C SER A 64 -1.81 22.37 -6.01
N LYS A 65 -2.39 23.28 -6.78
CA LYS A 65 -2.92 24.56 -6.28
C LYS A 65 -4.09 24.37 -5.31
N ARG A 66 -5.03 23.46 -5.62
CA ARG A 66 -6.19 23.18 -4.75
C ARG A 66 -5.78 22.63 -3.40
N ARG A 67 -4.73 21.80 -3.34
CA ARG A 67 -4.18 21.27 -2.08
C ARG A 67 -3.72 22.37 -1.12
N PHE A 68 -3.35 23.55 -1.63
CA PHE A 68 -2.95 24.70 -0.80
C PHE A 68 -4.09 25.68 -0.50
N GLN A 69 -5.30 25.47 -1.02
CA GLN A 69 -6.47 26.32 -0.76
C GLN A 69 -7.30 25.88 0.47
N PHE A 70 -7.01 24.69 1.02
CA PHE A 70 -7.67 24.16 2.23
C PHE A 70 -6.82 24.32 3.50
N ARG A 71 -6.00 25.36 3.59
CA ARG A 71 -5.19 25.66 4.78
C ARG A 71 -5.54 27.03 5.34
#